data_AF-A0A426YVH1-F1
#
_entry.id   AF-A0A426YVH1-F1
#
_cell.length_a   1.000
_cell.length_b   1.000
_cell.length_c   1.000
_cell.angle_alpha   90.00
_cell.angle_beta   90.00
_cell.angle_gamma   90.00
#
_symmetry.space_group_name_H-M   'P 1'
#
loop_
_entity.id
_entity.type
_entity.pdbx_description
1 polymer ?
#
loop_
_entity_poly.entity_id
_entity_poly.type
_entity_poly.pdbx_seq_one_letter_code
_entity_poly.pdbx_strand_id
1 'polypeptide(L)'
;RLMDLIVHSLYSNKEVVVSTKSPTSDKQYVWEGEANASSYTIREETDPEKLIPRGTRLTLYLKVCNCSQRDDKGFAHPERIQNLVKNYSQFVSFPIYTWQEKGFTKEVRDSSGSLFCDMYILLQLRNPKDVTTEEYNEFFRKTFNEYLDPLASSHFTTEFWENFGKNLKLGCIEDQANHKRIAPLLRFFSSHGDDELISLDEYVENMKPEQKDIYYIAADSLTSARNAPFLERLHEKDFEVLFLVDPMDEIAIQNLKSYKEKNFVDISKEDLDLGDKNEEKEKEIKQEYGHVCDWIKKRLGDKVASVQISSRLSTSPCVLVSGKFGWSANMER
;
A
#
# COMPACT_ATOMS: atom_id res chain seq x y z
N ARG A 1 11.84 17.13 -8.55
CA ARG A 1 12.27 16.99 -7.14
C ARG A 1 13.42 17.95 -6.79
N LEU A 2 14.67 17.77 -7.25
CA LEU A 2 15.70 18.84 -7.10
C LEU A 2 15.27 20.13 -7.84
N MET A 3 14.62 19.96 -8.99
CA MET A 3 13.95 21.04 -9.74
C MET A 3 12.87 21.78 -8.93
N ASP A 4 12.17 21.16 -7.97
CA ASP A 4 11.11 21.84 -7.22
C ASP A 4 11.68 22.80 -6.18
N LEU A 5 12.85 22.46 -5.63
CA LEU A 5 13.64 23.34 -4.77
C LEU A 5 14.19 24.53 -5.56
N ILE A 6 14.67 24.26 -6.78
CA ILE A 6 15.10 25.28 -7.73
C ILE A 6 13.91 26.17 -8.09
N VAL A 7 12.73 25.62 -8.41
CA VAL A 7 11.52 26.37 -8.76
C VAL A 7 11.02 27.25 -7.60
N HIS A 8 11.01 26.77 -6.35
CA HIS A 8 10.67 27.63 -5.22
C HIS A 8 11.71 28.75 -4.97
N SER A 9 13.00 28.48 -5.22
CA SER A 9 14.03 29.52 -5.18
C SER A 9 13.90 30.53 -6.33
N LEU A 10 13.46 30.09 -7.52
CA LEU A 10 13.28 30.92 -8.71
C LEU A 10 12.24 32.03 -8.51
N TYR A 11 11.20 31.79 -7.70
CA TYR A 11 10.24 32.85 -7.32
C TYR A 11 10.87 34.00 -6.52
N SER A 12 12.01 33.74 -5.85
CA SER A 12 12.71 34.72 -5.01
C SER A 12 13.93 35.36 -5.68
N ASN A 13 14.27 34.97 -6.92
CA ASN A 13 15.47 35.44 -7.61
C ASN A 13 15.20 36.69 -8.45
N LYS A 14 16.21 37.55 -8.55
CA LYS A 14 16.24 38.72 -9.43
C LYS A 14 16.68 38.31 -10.84
N GLU A 15 17.69 37.45 -10.90
CA GLU A 15 18.34 37.02 -12.14
C GLU A 15 18.88 35.60 -11.97
N VAL A 16 18.91 34.85 -13.07
CA VAL A 16 19.38 33.46 -13.13
C VAL A 16 20.35 33.33 -14.30
N VAL A 17 21.53 32.81 -14.00
CA VAL A 17 22.57 32.53 -15.00
C VAL A 17 22.87 31.04 -15.00
N VAL A 18 22.84 30.44 -16.18
CA VAL A 18 23.09 29.01 -16.40
C VAL A 18 24.28 28.87 -17.34
N SER A 19 25.42 28.42 -16.81
CA SER A 19 26.60 28.09 -17.60
C SER A 19 26.67 26.58 -17.80
N THR A 20 26.68 26.11 -19.05
CA THR A 20 26.69 24.67 -19.35
C THR A 20 27.76 24.29 -20.36
N LYS A 21 28.43 23.16 -20.09
CA LYS A 21 29.51 22.57 -20.88
C LYS A 21 29.21 21.10 -21.10
N SER A 22 28.83 20.76 -22.33
CA SER A 22 28.63 19.37 -22.74
C SER A 22 29.97 18.64 -22.80
N PRO A 23 30.06 17.37 -22.40
CA PRO A 23 31.26 16.55 -22.61
C PRO A 23 31.55 16.28 -24.10
N THR A 24 30.57 16.48 -24.99
CA THR A 24 30.69 16.22 -26.44
C THR A 24 31.00 17.47 -27.26
N SER A 25 31.05 18.66 -26.65
CA SER A 25 31.30 19.92 -27.34
C SER A 25 32.44 20.67 -26.70
N ASP A 26 33.35 21.22 -27.50
CA ASP A 26 34.45 22.06 -27.01
C ASP A 26 34.00 23.45 -26.54
N LYS A 27 32.75 23.81 -26.83
CA LYS A 27 32.18 25.11 -26.47
C LYS A 27 31.39 25.07 -25.16
N GLN A 28 31.43 26.18 -24.42
CA GLN A 28 30.58 26.43 -23.27
C GLN A 28 29.59 27.53 -23.64
N TYR A 29 28.34 27.39 -23.22
CA TYR A 29 27.31 28.40 -23.42
C TYR A 29 26.80 28.92 -22.08
N VAL A 30 26.44 30.20 -22.06
CA VAL A 30 25.82 30.88 -20.93
C VAL A 30 24.43 31.33 -21.37
N TRP A 31 23.43 30.88 -20.64
CA TRP A 31 22.07 31.39 -20.72
C TRP A 31 21.84 32.34 -19.55
N GLU A 32 21.24 33.50 -19.82
CA GLU A 32 20.90 34.48 -18.79
C GLU A 32 19.44 34.93 -18.95
N GLY A 33 18.72 34.95 -17.83
CA GLY A 33 17.34 35.40 -17.77
C GLY A 33 17.04 36.14 -16.47
N GLU A 34 16.30 37.24 -16.59
CA GLU A 34 15.78 38.00 -15.46
C GLU A 34 14.38 37.52 -15.07
N ALA A 35 14.06 37.60 -13.79
CA ALA A 35 12.72 37.27 -13.32
C ALA A 35 11.69 38.27 -13.88
N ASN A 36 10.63 37.75 -14.53
CA ASN A 36 9.57 38.49 -15.22
C ASN A 36 9.94 39.11 -16.58
N ALA A 37 11.13 38.84 -17.13
CA ALA A 37 11.44 39.20 -18.51
C ALA A 37 10.84 38.18 -19.50
N SER A 38 10.32 38.64 -20.64
CA SER A 38 9.83 37.79 -21.73
C SER A 38 10.93 37.32 -22.69
N SER A 39 12.18 37.73 -22.45
CA SER A 39 13.34 37.42 -23.27
C SER A 39 14.50 36.92 -22.42
N TYR A 40 15.33 36.08 -23.01
CA TYR A 40 16.58 35.58 -22.44
C TYR A 40 17.71 35.77 -23.44
N THR A 41 18.96 35.71 -22.97
CA THR A 41 20.14 35.77 -23.84
C THR A 41 20.92 34.46 -23.76
N ILE A 42 21.51 34.05 -24.89
CA ILE A 42 22.44 32.92 -24.96
C ILE A 42 23.70 33.40 -25.65
N ARG A 43 24.86 33.14 -25.04
CA ARG A 43 26.17 33.46 -25.63
C ARG A 43 27.18 32.35 -25.40
N GLU A 44 28.17 32.26 -26.28
CA GLU A 44 29.35 31.41 -26.09
C GLU A 44 30.27 32.05 -25.04
N GLU A 45 30.75 31.26 -24.07
CA GLU A 45 31.72 31.71 -23.07
C GLU A 45 33.14 31.61 -23.62
N THR A 46 33.86 32.72 -23.57
CA THR A 46 35.24 32.82 -24.09
C THR A 46 36.25 33.15 -23.00
N ASP A 47 35.80 33.49 -21.79
CA ASP A 47 36.63 33.83 -20.65
C ASP A 47 37.21 32.56 -19.98
N PRO A 48 38.55 32.35 -20.00
CA PRO A 48 39.17 31.15 -19.45
C PRO A 48 38.89 30.94 -17.95
N GLU A 49 38.67 32.00 -17.17
CA GLU A 49 38.42 31.90 -15.73
C GLU A 49 37.01 31.38 -15.41
N LYS A 50 36.08 31.48 -16.37
CA LYS A 50 34.67 31.07 -16.22
C LYS A 50 34.37 29.72 -16.86
N LEU A 51 35.34 29.12 -17.53
CA LEU A 51 35.18 27.80 -18.11
C LEU A 51 35.05 26.72 -17.02
N ILE A 52 34.03 25.90 -17.15
CA ILE A 52 33.84 24.71 -16.31
C ILE A 52 34.31 23.46 -17.06
N PRO A 53 34.90 22.46 -16.37
CA PRO A 53 35.39 21.24 -17.04
C PRO A 53 34.28 20.43 -17.72
N ARG A 54 33.11 20.30 -17.07
CA ARG A 54 31.91 19.61 -17.58
C ARG A 54 30.69 19.93 -16.73
N GLY A 55 29.50 19.74 -17.29
CA GLY A 55 28.23 19.82 -16.56
C GLY A 55 27.61 21.21 -16.62
N THR A 56 26.84 21.57 -15.60
CA THR A 56 26.09 22.83 -15.56
C THR A 56 26.27 23.51 -14.21
N ARG A 57 26.60 24.80 -14.23
CA ARG A 57 26.65 25.70 -13.08
C ARG A 57 25.43 26.62 -13.13
N LEU A 58 24.66 26.62 -12.05
CA LEU A 58 23.54 27.54 -11.85
C LEU A 58 23.97 28.62 -10.86
N THR A 59 23.93 29.88 -11.28
CA THR A 59 24.18 31.05 -10.44
C THR A 59 22.85 31.76 -10.21
N LEU A 60 22.42 31.84 -8.96
CA LEU A 60 21.14 32.44 -8.56
C LEU A 60 21.40 33.76 -7.86
N TYR A 61 20.95 34.87 -8.45
CA TYR A 61 21.02 36.19 -7.82
C TYR A 61 19.75 36.42 -7.01
N LEU A 62 19.86 36.28 -5.68
CA LEU A 62 18.72 36.43 -4.77
C LEU A 62 18.27 37.90 -4.71
N LYS A 63 16.94 38.14 -4.60
CA LYS A 63 16.42 39.49 -4.30
C LYS A 63 16.85 39.91 -2.89
N VAL A 64 17.32 41.14 -2.74
CA VAL A 64 17.64 41.73 -1.42
C VAL A 64 16.33 42.17 -0.77
N CYS A 65 16.00 41.59 0.39
CA CYS A 65 14.84 41.98 1.19
C CYS A 65 15.25 43.10 2.17
N ASN A 66 14.66 44.29 2.04
CA ASN A 66 14.96 45.44 2.92
C ASN A 66 14.03 45.47 4.16
N CYS A 67 13.99 44.39 4.93
CA CYS A 67 13.14 44.31 6.13
C CYS A 67 14.01 44.25 7.38
N SER A 68 14.12 45.36 8.11
CA SER A 68 14.99 45.52 9.30
C SER A 68 14.55 44.74 10.55
N GLN A 69 13.91 43.57 10.41
CA GLN A 69 13.40 42.78 11.53
C GLN A 69 13.54 41.27 11.25
N ARG A 70 14.54 40.67 11.92
CA ARG A 70 14.83 39.24 12.09
C ARG A 70 15.37 38.49 10.85
N ASP A 71 16.63 38.07 10.96
CA ASP A 71 17.22 36.92 10.25
C ASP A 71 17.36 37.03 8.72
N ASP A 72 17.79 38.20 8.22
CA ASP A 72 17.85 38.55 6.78
C ASP A 72 18.93 37.84 5.94
N LYS A 73 19.37 36.64 6.30
CA LYS A 73 20.26 35.81 5.44
C LYS A 73 19.49 34.89 4.48
N GLY A 74 18.18 35.06 4.32
CA GLY A 74 17.38 34.48 3.21
C GLY A 74 17.68 33.01 2.87
N PHE A 75 17.60 32.66 1.59
CA PHE A 75 18.00 31.33 1.06
C PHE A 75 19.53 31.14 0.98
N ALA A 76 20.33 32.12 1.40
CA ALA A 76 21.78 32.01 1.49
C ALA A 76 22.24 31.49 2.87
N HIS A 77 21.33 31.35 3.85
CA HIS A 77 21.68 30.87 5.18
C HIS A 77 22.04 29.36 5.15
N PRO A 78 23.21 28.96 5.67
CA PRO A 78 23.68 27.57 5.59
C PRO A 78 22.70 26.54 6.16
N GLU A 79 22.15 26.78 7.35
CA GLU A 79 21.21 25.86 8.01
C GLU A 79 19.90 25.72 7.23
N ARG A 80 19.45 26.80 6.58
CA ARG A 80 18.23 26.77 5.76
C ARG A 80 18.43 25.91 4.52
N ILE A 81 19.58 26.05 3.86
CA ILE A 81 19.95 25.20 2.71
C ILE A 81 20.04 23.74 3.14
N GLN A 82 20.68 23.44 4.27
CA GLN A 82 20.76 22.08 4.81
C GLN A 82 19.38 21.47 5.07
N ASN A 83 18.49 22.21 5.73
CA ASN A 83 17.12 21.75 5.99
C ASN A 83 16.34 21.51 4.70
N LEU A 84 16.51 22.37 3.69
CA LEU A 84 15.88 22.20 2.38
C LEU A 84 16.41 20.95 1.65
N VAL A 85 17.73 20.74 1.64
CA VAL A 85 18.34 19.54 1.04
C VAL A 85 17.84 18.28 1.75
N LYS A 86 17.80 18.28 3.09
CA LYS A 86 17.31 17.15 3.89
C LYS A 86 15.85 16.83 3.60
N ASN A 87 14.97 17.83 3.58
CA ASN A 87 13.53 17.59 3.45
C ASN A 87 13.10 17.19 2.03
N TYR A 88 13.75 17.73 1.00
CA TYR A 88 13.27 17.60 -0.39
C TYR A 88 14.21 16.80 -1.30
N SER A 89 15.46 16.56 -0.89
CA SER A 89 16.48 15.88 -1.71
C SER A 89 17.15 14.69 -1.00
N GLN A 90 16.59 14.20 0.11
CA GLN A 90 17.14 13.06 0.87
C GLN A 90 17.32 11.75 0.08
N PHE A 91 16.54 11.53 -0.98
CA PHE A 91 16.56 10.27 -1.75
C PHE A 91 17.22 10.41 -3.13
N VAL A 92 18.08 11.42 -3.30
CA VAL A 92 18.84 11.59 -4.54
C VAL A 92 19.99 10.57 -4.57
N SER A 93 20.17 9.88 -5.68
CA SER A 93 21.13 8.79 -5.84
C SER A 93 22.59 9.24 -6.00
N PHE A 94 22.88 10.52 -5.85
CA PHE A 94 24.21 11.11 -5.96
C PHE A 94 24.49 12.03 -4.77
N PRO A 95 25.75 12.14 -4.31
CA PRO A 95 26.10 12.93 -3.15
C PRO A 95 25.86 14.42 -3.41
N ILE A 96 25.24 15.09 -2.44
CA ILE A 96 25.00 16.54 -2.45
C ILE A 96 25.95 17.20 -1.46
N TYR A 97 26.79 18.09 -1.97
CA TYR A 97 27.74 18.85 -1.15
C TYR A 97 27.21 20.27 -0.91
N THR A 98 27.38 20.77 0.31
CA THR A 98 27.12 22.17 0.65
C THR A 98 28.42 22.82 1.12
N TRP A 99 28.67 24.05 0.70
CA TRP A 99 29.84 24.81 1.12
C TRP A 99 29.45 25.85 2.16
N GLN A 100 30.27 26.01 3.19
CA GLN A 100 30.04 26.94 4.28
C GLN A 100 31.36 27.60 4.67
N GLU A 101 31.36 28.93 4.77
CA GLU A 101 32.46 29.65 5.42
C GLU A 101 32.33 29.46 6.94
N LYS A 102 33.23 28.67 7.52
CA LYS A 102 33.41 28.64 8.96
C LYS A 102 34.40 29.72 9.34
N GLY A 103 33.93 30.76 10.03
CA GLY A 103 34.82 31.69 10.73
C GLY A 103 35.42 30.98 11.95
N PHE A 104 36.75 30.89 12.03
CA PHE A 104 37.45 30.39 13.21
C PHE A 104 38.27 31.53 13.85
N THR A 105 38.25 31.64 15.17
CA THR A 105 39.38 32.23 15.90
C THR A 105 40.47 31.17 15.94
N LYS A 106 41.68 31.54 15.52
CA LYS A 106 42.76 30.59 15.20
C LYS A 106 43.33 29.94 16.47
N GLU A 107 42.95 28.69 16.73
CA GLU A 107 43.88 27.68 17.25
C GLU A 107 43.86 26.45 16.34
N VAL A 108 45.03 25.88 16.10
CA VAL A 108 45.36 25.02 14.96
C VAL A 108 45.01 23.56 15.26
N ARG A 109 44.07 22.97 14.52
CA ARG A 109 44.12 21.66 13.81
C ARG A 109 42.72 21.12 13.50
N ASP A 110 42.39 21.11 12.22
CA ASP A 110 42.17 19.90 11.40
C ASP A 110 41.11 20.11 10.32
N SER A 111 41.48 19.68 9.13
CA SER A 111 40.69 19.66 7.91
C SER A 111 39.63 18.56 7.99
N SER A 112 38.38 18.96 8.24
CA SER A 112 37.21 18.07 8.09
C SER A 112 36.10 18.78 7.31
N GLY A 113 35.97 18.46 6.03
CA GLY A 113 34.72 18.69 5.30
C GLY A 113 33.65 17.75 5.85
N SER A 114 32.49 18.28 6.23
CA SER A 114 31.38 17.44 6.69
C SER A 114 30.63 16.87 5.50
N LEU A 115 30.79 15.56 5.26
CA LEU A 115 29.96 14.78 4.35
C LEU A 115 28.55 14.69 4.95
N PHE A 116 27.57 15.36 4.34
CA PHE A 116 26.18 15.45 4.86
C PHE A 116 25.19 14.52 4.14
N CYS A 117 25.58 13.92 3.02
CA CYS A 117 24.73 13.01 2.24
C CYS A 117 25.58 11.88 1.64
N ASP A 118 26.24 11.10 2.47
CA ASP A 118 26.73 9.78 2.07
C ASP A 118 25.85 8.71 2.72
N MET A 119 25.50 7.70 1.93
CA MET A 119 24.92 6.42 2.35
C MET A 119 23.40 6.30 2.53
N TYR A 120 22.57 6.95 1.70
CA TYR A 120 21.18 6.50 1.50
C TYR A 120 20.91 6.21 0.04
N ILE A 121 21.70 5.31 -0.53
CA ILE A 121 21.19 4.48 -1.61
C ILE A 121 19.98 3.76 -1.02
N LEU A 122 18.79 4.08 -1.54
CA LEU A 122 17.51 3.50 -1.16
C LEU A 122 17.72 2.03 -0.75
N LEU A 123 17.66 1.73 0.55
CA LEU A 123 17.74 0.35 1.05
C LEU A 123 16.74 -0.53 0.29
N GLN A 124 15.58 0.03 -0.07
CA GLN A 124 14.56 -0.61 -0.90
C GLN A 124 14.99 -1.00 -2.32
N LEU A 125 16.06 -0.40 -2.86
CA LEU A 125 16.65 -0.80 -4.15
C LEU A 125 17.75 -1.85 -4.01
N ARG A 126 18.19 -2.16 -2.78
CA ARG A 126 19.14 -3.24 -2.49
C ARG A 126 18.38 -4.55 -2.32
N ASN A 127 19.02 -5.65 -2.71
CA ASN A 127 18.50 -6.99 -2.48
C ASN A 127 18.31 -7.23 -0.97
N PRO A 128 17.14 -7.70 -0.49
CA PRO A 128 16.89 -7.96 0.93
C PRO A 128 17.99 -8.76 1.63
N LYS A 129 18.60 -9.71 0.91
CA LYS A 129 19.63 -10.61 1.46
C LYS A 129 20.96 -9.92 1.77
N ASP A 130 21.19 -8.76 1.16
CA ASP A 130 22.44 -8.01 1.26
C ASP A 130 22.30 -6.81 2.22
N VAL A 131 21.22 -6.75 2.99
CA VAL A 131 20.93 -5.69 3.96
C VAL A 131 20.86 -6.27 5.36
N THR A 132 21.62 -5.71 6.29
CA THR A 132 21.62 -6.18 7.69
C THR A 132 20.55 -5.48 8.52
N THR A 133 20.16 -6.10 9.64
CA THR A 133 19.22 -5.51 10.62
C THR A 133 19.72 -4.17 11.16
N GLU A 134 21.03 -4.03 11.38
CA GLU A 134 21.65 -2.78 11.82
C GLU A 134 21.48 -1.66 10.79
N GLU A 135 21.59 -1.98 9.49
CA GLU A 135 21.35 -1.02 8.40
C GLU A 135 19.88 -0.57 8.35
N TYR A 136 18.91 -1.47 8.60
CA TYR A 136 17.50 -1.11 8.73
C TYR A 136 17.23 -0.23 9.94
N ASN A 137 17.77 -0.58 11.10
CA ASN A 137 17.54 0.15 12.33
C ASN A 137 18.18 1.54 12.25
N GLU A 138 19.36 1.66 11.65
CA GLU A 138 20.00 2.95 11.41
C GLU A 138 19.20 3.81 10.43
N PHE A 139 18.66 3.21 9.36
CA PHE A 139 17.73 3.90 8.46
C PHE A 139 16.47 4.38 9.17
N PHE A 140 15.83 3.53 9.97
CA PHE A 140 14.63 3.87 10.73
C PHE A 140 14.90 5.05 11.69
N ARG A 141 15.90 4.93 12.55
CA ARG A 141 16.25 5.96 13.54
C ARG A 141 16.57 7.31 12.87
N LYS A 142 17.37 7.31 11.80
CA LYS A 142 17.75 8.55 11.11
C LYS A 142 16.61 9.15 10.27
N THR A 143 15.74 8.32 9.67
CA THR A 143 14.60 8.77 8.86
C THR A 143 13.51 9.39 9.73
N PHE A 144 13.16 8.72 10.84
CA PHE A 144 12.08 9.14 11.71
C PHE A 144 12.54 9.97 12.91
N ASN A 145 13.85 10.23 13.03
CA ASN A 145 14.46 10.90 14.18
C ASN A 145 14.12 10.19 15.51
N GLU A 146 14.10 8.87 15.46
CA GLU A 146 13.78 8.00 16.59
C GLU A 146 15.05 7.50 17.27
N TYR A 147 14.98 7.32 18.59
CA TYR A 147 16.08 6.73 19.36
C TYR A 147 15.96 5.20 19.46
N LEU A 148 14.73 4.70 19.43
CA LEU A 148 14.43 3.28 19.55
C LEU A 148 14.57 2.58 18.20
N ASP A 149 14.94 1.30 18.28
CA ASP A 149 14.95 0.41 17.13
C ASP A 149 13.49 0.07 16.74
N PRO A 150 13.21 -0.12 15.45
CA PRO A 150 11.87 -0.53 15.02
C PRO A 150 11.53 -1.89 15.65
N LEU A 151 10.29 -2.06 16.09
CA LEU A 151 9.81 -3.33 16.66
C LEU A 151 9.93 -4.49 15.65
N ALA A 152 9.73 -4.18 14.38
CA ALA A 152 9.96 -5.07 13.25
C ALA A 152 10.32 -4.25 12.01
N SER A 153 11.19 -4.80 11.16
CA SER A 153 11.50 -4.27 9.84
C SER A 153 11.40 -5.41 8.83
N SER A 154 10.55 -5.24 7.81
CA SER A 154 10.46 -6.19 6.71
C SER A 154 10.85 -5.49 5.42
N HIS A 155 11.81 -6.07 4.71
CA HIS A 155 11.97 -5.79 3.29
C HIS A 155 10.97 -6.65 2.55
N PHE A 156 10.09 -6.03 1.77
CA PHE A 156 8.91 -6.63 1.12
C PHE A 156 9.04 -8.15 0.82
N THR A 157 8.59 -8.99 1.76
CA THR A 157 8.49 -10.46 1.69
C THR A 157 7.33 -10.96 2.58
N THR A 158 7.06 -12.27 2.54
CA THR A 158 5.96 -13.00 3.21
C THR A 158 5.79 -12.67 4.70
N GLU A 159 6.87 -12.32 5.42
CA GLU A 159 6.84 -11.87 6.82
C GLU A 159 5.97 -10.63 7.04
N PHE A 160 5.76 -9.80 6.01
CA PHE A 160 4.90 -8.62 6.11
C PHE A 160 3.46 -8.99 6.47
N TRP A 161 2.92 -10.06 5.87
CA TRP A 161 1.52 -10.44 6.13
C TRP A 161 1.33 -10.90 7.57
N GLU A 162 2.26 -11.69 8.10
CA GLU A 162 2.21 -12.18 9.48
C GLU A 162 2.21 -11.02 10.49
N ASN A 163 2.99 -9.96 10.22
CA ASN A 163 3.13 -8.82 11.12
C ASN A 163 2.03 -7.75 10.91
N PHE A 164 1.61 -7.50 9.68
CA PHE A 164 0.79 -6.34 9.31
C PHE A 164 -0.55 -6.69 8.65
N GLY A 165 -0.85 -7.96 8.39
CA GLY A 165 -2.10 -8.39 7.76
C GLY A 165 -3.34 -7.91 8.51
N LYS A 166 -3.29 -7.89 9.86
CA LYS A 166 -4.36 -7.33 10.70
C LYS A 166 -4.60 -5.84 10.47
N ASN A 167 -3.54 -5.07 10.24
CA ASN A 167 -3.63 -3.63 9.96
C ASN A 167 -4.23 -3.37 8.57
N LEU A 168 -3.93 -4.23 7.59
CA LEU A 168 -4.58 -4.17 6.28
C LEU A 168 -6.08 -4.48 6.38
N LYS A 169 -6.45 -5.50 7.16
CA LYS A 169 -7.85 -5.84 7.43
C LYS A 169 -8.58 -4.67 8.13
N LEU A 170 -7.94 -4.01 9.09
CA LEU A 170 -8.48 -2.78 9.70
C LEU A 170 -8.67 -1.65 8.67
N GLY A 171 -7.71 -1.48 7.76
CA GLY A 171 -7.85 -0.53 6.65
C GLY A 171 -9.06 -0.80 5.76
N CYS A 172 -9.43 -2.07 5.55
CA CYS A 172 -10.67 -2.43 4.83
C CYS A 172 -11.95 -2.12 5.61
N ILE A 173 -11.89 -1.94 6.93
CA ILE A 173 -13.04 -1.60 7.76
C ILE A 173 -13.22 -0.08 7.79
N GLU A 174 -12.12 0.66 7.92
CA GLU A 174 -12.15 2.11 8.16
C GLU A 174 -11.98 2.96 6.90
N ASP A 175 -11.17 2.52 5.93
CA ASP A 175 -10.72 3.36 4.80
C ASP A 175 -11.33 2.92 3.46
N GLN A 176 -12.61 3.25 3.28
CA GLN A 176 -13.35 2.98 2.06
C GLN A 176 -12.72 3.61 0.80
N ALA A 177 -12.03 4.74 0.93
CA ALA A 177 -11.44 5.43 -0.20
C ALA A 177 -10.27 4.65 -0.81
N ASN A 178 -9.54 3.89 0.01
CA ASN A 178 -8.38 3.11 -0.42
C ASN A 178 -8.65 1.62 -0.63
N HIS A 179 -9.90 1.15 -0.56
CA HIS A 179 -10.27 -0.26 -0.81
C HIS A 179 -9.63 -0.84 -2.08
N LYS A 180 -9.58 -0.08 -3.18
CA LYS A 180 -8.98 -0.52 -4.45
C LYS A 180 -7.48 -0.85 -4.35
N ARG A 181 -6.77 -0.24 -3.38
CA ARG A 181 -5.35 -0.46 -3.13
C ARG A 181 -5.11 -1.50 -2.04
N ILE A 182 -5.99 -1.58 -1.06
CA ILE A 182 -5.85 -2.48 0.11
C ILE A 182 -6.32 -3.89 -0.23
N ALA A 183 -7.46 -4.04 -0.92
CA ALA A 183 -8.05 -5.36 -1.20
C ALA A 183 -7.08 -6.35 -1.90
N PRO A 184 -6.27 -5.96 -2.91
CA PRO A 184 -5.29 -6.85 -3.53
C PRO A 184 -4.18 -7.35 -2.58
N LEU A 185 -3.95 -6.65 -1.46
CA LEU A 185 -2.95 -7.01 -0.46
C LEU A 185 -3.47 -8.04 0.55
N LEU A 186 -4.77 -8.30 0.57
CA LEU A 186 -5.36 -9.29 1.48
C LEU A 186 -4.95 -10.70 1.08
N ARG A 187 -4.81 -11.56 2.09
CA ARG A 187 -4.50 -12.97 1.94
C ARG A 187 -5.43 -13.82 2.78
N PHE A 188 -5.88 -14.94 2.23
CA PHE A 188 -6.83 -15.87 2.85
C PHE A 188 -6.43 -17.30 2.56
N PHE A 189 -6.85 -18.23 3.41
CA PHE A 189 -6.78 -19.64 3.07
C PHE A 189 -7.93 -20.00 2.13
N SER A 190 -7.77 -21.09 1.39
CA SER A 190 -8.74 -21.55 0.39
C SER A 190 -9.02 -23.04 0.51
N SER A 191 -10.20 -23.47 0.05
CA SER A 191 -10.56 -24.88 -0.12
C SER A 191 -9.68 -25.64 -1.11
N HIS A 192 -9.03 -24.96 -2.05
CA HIS A 192 -8.10 -25.56 -3.02
C HIS A 192 -6.64 -25.53 -2.55
N GLY A 193 -6.31 -24.77 -1.51
CA GLY A 193 -4.94 -24.56 -1.06
C GLY A 193 -4.49 -25.57 0.01
N ASP A 194 -3.25 -26.05 -0.13
CA ASP A 194 -2.55 -26.90 0.86
C ASP A 194 -2.02 -26.10 2.06
N ASP A 195 -2.91 -25.41 2.78
CA ASP A 195 -2.55 -24.52 3.90
C ASP A 195 -1.71 -23.29 3.49
N GLU A 196 -1.68 -22.94 2.20
CA GLU A 196 -1.07 -21.72 1.73
C GLU A 196 -2.10 -20.58 1.60
N LEU A 197 -1.62 -19.37 1.88
CA LEU A 197 -2.40 -18.15 1.77
C LEU A 197 -2.42 -17.65 0.32
N ILE A 198 -3.60 -17.43 -0.21
CA ILE A 198 -3.82 -16.87 -1.55
C ILE A 198 -4.37 -15.45 -1.49
N SER A 199 -4.15 -14.70 -2.56
CA SER A 199 -4.71 -13.38 -2.80
C SER A 199 -6.10 -13.45 -3.46
N LEU A 200 -6.84 -12.34 -3.40
CA LEU A 200 -8.10 -12.20 -4.14
C LEU A 200 -7.88 -12.20 -5.66
N ASP A 201 -6.71 -11.76 -6.13
CA ASP A 201 -6.36 -11.81 -7.54
C ASP A 201 -6.26 -13.28 -8.02
N GLU A 202 -5.51 -14.11 -7.29
CA GLU A 202 -5.37 -15.54 -7.59
C GLU A 202 -6.72 -16.27 -7.54
N TYR A 203 -7.56 -15.98 -6.55
CA TYR A 203 -8.92 -16.53 -6.50
C TYR A 203 -9.72 -16.18 -7.77
N VAL A 204 -9.71 -14.90 -8.18
CA VAL A 204 -10.46 -14.45 -9.36
C VAL A 204 -9.93 -15.08 -10.65
N GLU A 205 -8.62 -15.32 -10.75
CA GLU A 205 -8.01 -16.00 -11.88
C GLU A 205 -8.40 -17.49 -11.96
N ASN A 206 -8.65 -18.12 -10.82
CA ASN A 206 -9.07 -19.53 -10.72
C ASN A 206 -10.60 -19.73 -10.79
N MET A 207 -11.39 -18.66 -10.83
CA MET A 207 -12.86 -18.75 -10.89
C MET A 207 -13.33 -19.51 -12.13
N LYS A 208 -14.31 -20.40 -11.94
CA LYS A 208 -14.96 -21.10 -13.06
C LYS A 208 -15.81 -20.12 -13.90
N PRO A 209 -15.97 -20.36 -15.22
CA PRO A 209 -16.75 -19.48 -16.09
C PRO A 209 -18.20 -19.24 -15.64
N GLU A 210 -18.83 -20.26 -15.06
CA GLU A 210 -20.18 -20.22 -14.51
C GLU A 210 -20.26 -19.54 -13.13
N GLN A 211 -19.13 -19.32 -12.47
CA GLN A 211 -19.05 -18.73 -11.14
C GLN A 211 -19.19 -17.20 -11.22
N LYS A 212 -20.23 -16.67 -10.56
CA LYS A 212 -20.57 -15.24 -10.61
C LYS A 212 -19.91 -14.41 -9.54
N ASP A 213 -19.73 -14.97 -8.35
CA ASP A 213 -19.34 -14.27 -7.13
C ASP A 213 -18.24 -15.01 -6.38
N ILE A 214 -17.59 -14.33 -5.43
CA ILE A 214 -16.54 -14.89 -4.57
C ILE A 214 -17.21 -15.53 -3.36
N TYR A 215 -17.02 -16.84 -3.19
CA TYR A 215 -17.60 -17.59 -2.08
C TYR A 215 -16.65 -17.64 -0.90
N TYR A 216 -17.20 -17.47 0.30
CA TYR A 216 -16.43 -17.54 1.53
C TYR A 216 -17.22 -18.14 2.69
N ILE A 217 -16.49 -18.64 3.69
CA ILE A 217 -17.04 -19.04 4.99
C ILE A 217 -16.15 -18.50 6.12
N ALA A 218 -16.78 -17.96 7.15
CA ALA A 218 -16.12 -17.58 8.39
C ALA A 218 -16.21 -18.71 9.42
N ALA A 219 -15.07 -19.01 10.06
CA ALA A 219 -14.98 -20.07 11.08
C ALA A 219 -13.90 -19.72 12.12
N ASP A 220 -13.92 -20.43 13.25
CA ASP A 220 -12.93 -20.26 14.33
C ASP A 220 -11.54 -20.86 14.04
N SER A 221 -11.44 -21.71 13.02
CA SER A 221 -10.22 -22.44 12.67
C SER A 221 -10.30 -23.01 11.26
N LEU A 222 -9.15 -23.27 10.64
CA LEU A 222 -9.07 -23.92 9.33
C LEU A 222 -9.70 -25.31 9.32
N THR A 223 -9.50 -26.06 10.40
CA THR A 223 -10.10 -27.39 10.56
C THR A 223 -11.63 -27.31 10.58
N SER A 224 -12.20 -26.33 11.27
CA SER A 224 -13.66 -26.10 11.31
C SER A 224 -14.18 -25.68 9.94
N ALA A 225 -13.50 -24.76 9.25
CA ALA A 225 -13.87 -24.32 7.91
C ALA A 225 -13.89 -25.48 6.90
N ARG A 226 -12.84 -26.31 6.88
CA ARG A 226 -12.70 -27.45 5.95
C ARG A 226 -13.73 -28.54 6.14
N ASN A 227 -14.17 -28.75 7.37
CA ASN A 227 -15.16 -29.78 7.70
C ASN A 227 -16.60 -29.25 7.69
N ALA A 228 -16.80 -28.00 7.29
CA ALA A 228 -18.11 -27.38 7.27
C ALA A 228 -19.02 -28.05 6.20
N PRO A 229 -20.24 -28.50 6.56
CA PRO A 229 -21.18 -29.09 5.61
C PRO A 229 -21.52 -28.19 4.41
N PHE A 230 -21.36 -26.88 4.57
CA PHE A 230 -21.61 -25.89 3.52
C PHE A 230 -20.73 -26.07 2.28
N LEU A 231 -19.60 -26.75 2.39
CA LEU A 231 -18.66 -26.95 1.28
C LEU A 231 -19.08 -28.06 0.32
N GLU A 232 -19.94 -29.00 0.73
CA GLU A 232 -20.22 -30.24 -0.01
C GLU A 232 -20.59 -29.98 -1.48
N ARG A 233 -21.62 -29.16 -1.72
CA ARG A 233 -22.08 -28.87 -3.08
C ARG A 233 -21.13 -27.97 -3.86
N LEU A 234 -20.34 -27.13 -3.19
CA LEU A 234 -19.34 -26.29 -3.85
C LEU A 234 -18.15 -27.12 -4.32
N HIS A 235 -17.72 -28.11 -3.53
CA HIS A 235 -16.70 -29.08 -3.94
C HIS A 235 -17.17 -29.93 -5.12
N GLU A 236 -18.43 -30.37 -5.15
CA GLU A 236 -18.98 -31.10 -6.31
C GLU A 236 -18.94 -30.28 -7.61
N LYS A 237 -19.04 -28.95 -7.50
CA LYS A 237 -18.95 -27.99 -8.61
C LYS A 237 -17.52 -27.49 -8.87
N ASP A 238 -16.56 -27.92 -8.07
CA ASP A 238 -15.18 -27.41 -8.12
C ASP A 238 -15.10 -25.87 -7.96
N PHE A 239 -16.00 -25.32 -7.13
CA PHE A 239 -16.00 -23.90 -6.76
C PHE A 239 -15.13 -23.67 -5.54
N GLU A 240 -14.17 -22.78 -5.70
CA GLU A 240 -13.24 -22.40 -4.64
C GLU A 240 -13.93 -21.58 -3.55
N VAL A 241 -13.58 -21.80 -2.28
CA VAL A 241 -14.13 -21.09 -1.13
C VAL A 241 -13.01 -20.52 -0.27
N LEU A 242 -13.08 -19.22 0.03
CA LEU A 242 -12.17 -18.57 0.96
C LEU A 242 -12.52 -18.89 2.42
N PHE A 243 -11.52 -19.22 3.22
CA PHE A 243 -11.66 -19.46 4.65
C PHE A 243 -11.21 -18.25 5.45
N LEU A 244 -12.17 -17.64 6.15
CA LEU A 244 -12.01 -16.47 6.99
C LEU A 244 -11.89 -16.95 8.42
N VAL A 245 -10.65 -17.08 8.90
CA VAL A 245 -10.35 -17.68 10.21
C VAL A 245 -9.92 -16.65 11.25
N ASP A 246 -9.60 -15.43 10.83
CA ASP A 246 -9.38 -14.32 11.77
C ASP A 246 -10.70 -13.62 12.11
N PRO A 247 -10.91 -13.20 13.38
CA PRO A 247 -12.13 -12.49 13.79
C PRO A 247 -12.42 -11.21 12.99
N MET A 248 -11.39 -10.55 12.45
CA MET A 248 -11.53 -9.33 11.66
C MET A 248 -11.92 -9.57 10.20
N ASP A 249 -11.76 -10.80 9.71
CA ASP A 249 -11.94 -11.11 8.29
C ASP A 249 -13.35 -10.86 7.82
N GLU A 250 -14.32 -11.35 8.59
CA GLU A 250 -15.72 -11.26 8.21
C GLU A 250 -16.17 -9.78 8.14
N ILE A 251 -15.74 -8.95 9.09
CA ILE A 251 -16.03 -7.52 9.11
C ILE A 251 -15.33 -6.82 7.94
N ALA A 252 -14.07 -7.15 7.66
CA ALA A 252 -13.31 -6.58 6.55
C ALA A 252 -13.95 -6.89 5.19
N ILE A 253 -14.33 -8.15 4.95
CA ILE A 253 -14.98 -8.59 3.71
C ILE A 253 -16.37 -7.94 3.56
N GLN A 254 -17.16 -7.86 4.64
CA GLN A 254 -18.46 -7.18 4.61
C GLN A 254 -18.34 -5.69 4.24
N ASN A 255 -17.29 -5.00 4.69
CA ASN A 255 -17.04 -3.60 4.33
C ASN A 255 -16.54 -3.42 2.89
N LEU A 256 -15.76 -4.37 2.36
CA LEU A 256 -15.32 -4.34 0.97
C LEU A 256 -16.48 -4.47 -0.03
N LYS A 257 -17.52 -5.24 0.31
CA LYS A 257 -18.73 -5.56 -0.49
C LYS A 257 -18.47 -6.37 -1.76
N SER A 258 -17.50 -5.93 -2.58
CA SER A 258 -17.17 -6.54 -3.87
C SER A 258 -15.70 -6.36 -4.21
N TYR A 259 -15.18 -7.23 -5.07
CA TYR A 259 -13.84 -7.15 -5.62
C TYR A 259 -13.86 -7.49 -7.12
N LYS A 260 -13.28 -6.62 -7.96
CA LYS A 260 -13.34 -6.73 -9.43
C LYS A 260 -14.73 -7.08 -9.99
N GLU A 261 -15.75 -6.37 -9.51
CA GLU A 261 -17.17 -6.54 -9.91
C GLU A 261 -17.82 -7.87 -9.48
N LYS A 262 -17.15 -8.64 -8.61
CA LYS A 262 -17.67 -9.87 -7.99
C LYS A 262 -18.07 -9.58 -6.56
N ASN A 263 -19.27 -9.99 -6.14
CA ASN A 263 -19.69 -9.79 -4.75
C ASN A 263 -19.07 -10.86 -3.86
N PHE A 264 -18.92 -10.57 -2.58
CA PHE A 264 -18.59 -11.58 -1.58
C PHE A 264 -19.87 -12.24 -1.07
N VAL A 265 -19.95 -13.57 -1.16
CA VAL A 265 -21.12 -14.36 -0.77
C VAL A 265 -20.73 -15.35 0.34
N ASP A 266 -21.38 -15.20 1.49
CA ASP A 266 -21.24 -16.11 2.63
C ASP A 266 -22.05 -17.39 2.39
N ILE A 267 -21.37 -18.52 2.30
CA ILE A 267 -22.03 -19.82 2.02
C ILE A 267 -22.84 -20.37 3.20
N SER A 268 -22.63 -19.81 4.40
CA SER A 268 -23.39 -20.17 5.61
C SER A 268 -24.77 -19.50 5.70
N LYS A 269 -25.06 -18.55 4.80
CA LYS A 269 -26.34 -17.84 4.74
C LYS A 269 -27.37 -18.52 3.85
N GLU A 270 -28.64 -18.31 4.17
CA GLU A 270 -29.76 -18.97 3.50
C GLU A 270 -29.90 -18.62 2.00
N ASP A 271 -29.40 -17.48 1.53
CA ASP A 271 -29.62 -16.99 0.17
C ASP A 271 -28.55 -17.39 -0.86
N LEU A 272 -27.69 -18.36 -0.52
CA LEU A 272 -26.74 -18.95 -1.44
C LEU A 272 -27.46 -19.52 -2.68
N ASP A 273 -27.08 -19.01 -3.86
CA ASP A 273 -27.57 -19.46 -5.16
C ASP A 273 -26.42 -19.94 -6.04
N LEU A 274 -26.40 -21.24 -6.34
CA LEU A 274 -25.36 -21.88 -7.16
C LEU A 274 -25.80 -22.07 -8.63
N GLY A 275 -26.93 -21.49 -9.04
CA GLY A 275 -27.43 -21.54 -10.42
C GLY A 275 -28.08 -22.87 -10.82
N ASP A 276 -28.28 -23.80 -9.89
CA ASP A 276 -28.83 -25.15 -10.12
C ASP A 276 -30.35 -25.26 -9.95
N LYS A 277 -31.04 -24.13 -9.77
CA LYS A 277 -32.46 -24.14 -9.42
C LYS A 277 -33.29 -24.76 -10.55
N ASN A 278 -33.92 -25.88 -10.24
CA ASN A 278 -34.95 -26.50 -11.07
C ASN A 278 -36.29 -26.39 -10.33
N GLU A 279 -37.13 -25.45 -10.78
CA GLU A 279 -38.39 -25.14 -10.10
C GLU A 279 -39.37 -26.33 -10.04
N GLU A 280 -39.35 -27.23 -11.02
CA GLU A 280 -40.22 -28.41 -11.04
C GLU A 280 -39.78 -29.41 -9.97
N LYS A 281 -38.49 -29.74 -9.92
CA LYS A 281 -37.93 -30.64 -8.90
C LYS A 281 -38.06 -30.07 -7.48
N GLU A 282 -37.86 -28.76 -7.31
CA GLU A 282 -38.05 -28.12 -6.00
C GLU A 282 -39.50 -28.20 -5.52
N LYS A 283 -40.48 -28.11 -6.43
CA LYS A 283 -41.90 -28.26 -6.10
C LYS A 283 -42.23 -29.70 -5.70
N GLU A 284 -41.72 -30.69 -6.43
CA GLU A 284 -41.90 -32.11 -6.12
C GLU A 284 -41.33 -32.45 -4.74
N ILE A 285 -40.07 -32.04 -4.48
CA ILE A 285 -39.39 -32.28 -3.20
C ILE A 285 -40.12 -31.59 -2.04
N LYS A 286 -40.61 -30.35 -2.24
CA LYS A 286 -41.42 -29.65 -1.24
C LYS A 286 -42.77 -30.33 -0.99
N GLN A 287 -43.39 -30.93 -2.00
CA GLN A 287 -44.63 -31.69 -1.82
C GLN A 287 -44.38 -32.99 -1.04
N GLU A 288 -43.28 -33.69 -1.33
CA GLU A 288 -42.95 -34.96 -0.70
C GLU A 288 -42.54 -34.80 0.78
N TYR A 289 -41.64 -33.85 1.08
CA TYR A 289 -41.08 -33.70 2.43
C TYR A 289 -41.60 -32.47 3.20
N GLY A 290 -42.56 -31.72 2.63
CA GLY A 290 -43.15 -30.54 3.28
C GLY A 290 -43.77 -30.87 4.64
N HIS A 291 -44.51 -31.99 4.72
CA HIS A 291 -45.08 -32.47 5.99
C HIS A 291 -44.03 -32.77 7.06
N VAL A 292 -42.85 -33.27 6.66
CA VAL A 292 -41.74 -33.54 7.57
C VAL A 292 -41.15 -32.22 8.06
N CYS A 293 -40.96 -31.24 7.17
CA CYS A 293 -40.47 -29.90 7.52
C CYS A 293 -41.40 -29.22 8.52
N ASP A 294 -42.71 -29.28 8.30
CA ASP A 294 -43.73 -28.72 9.21
C ASP A 294 -43.71 -29.41 10.57
N TRP A 295 -43.55 -30.73 10.60
CA TRP A 295 -43.43 -31.49 11.84
C TRP A 295 -42.18 -31.12 12.63
N ILE A 296 -41.01 -31.00 11.98
CA ILE A 296 -39.76 -30.55 12.61
C ILE A 296 -39.92 -29.12 13.13
N LYS A 297 -40.47 -28.21 12.33
CA LYS A 297 -40.72 -26.82 12.72
C LYS A 297 -41.64 -26.73 13.95
N LYS A 298 -42.71 -27.52 13.99
CA LYS A 298 -43.62 -27.60 15.14
C LYS A 298 -42.91 -28.11 16.41
N ARG A 299 -41.97 -29.05 16.26
CA ARG A 299 -41.21 -29.61 17.38
C ARG A 299 -40.16 -28.64 17.93
N LEU A 300 -39.51 -27.88 17.05
CA LEU A 300 -38.49 -26.89 17.41
C LEU A 300 -39.08 -25.55 17.87
N GLY A 301 -40.32 -25.24 17.48
CA GLY A 301 -41.05 -24.04 17.91
C GLY A 301 -40.30 -22.77 17.53
N ASP A 302 -40.02 -21.95 18.54
CA ASP A 302 -39.37 -20.64 18.41
C ASP A 302 -37.83 -20.72 18.32
N LYS A 303 -37.25 -21.92 18.42
CA LYS A 303 -35.78 -22.10 18.34
C LYS A 303 -35.20 -21.94 16.94
N VAL A 304 -36.04 -22.04 15.90
CA VAL A 304 -35.63 -21.89 14.49
C VAL A 304 -36.62 -20.96 13.80
N ALA A 305 -36.20 -20.17 12.81
CA ALA A 305 -37.13 -19.32 12.06
C ALA A 305 -38.01 -20.15 11.11
N SER A 306 -37.38 -21.00 10.29
CA SER A 306 -38.04 -21.88 9.33
C SER A 306 -37.28 -23.18 9.14
N VAL A 307 -37.96 -24.21 8.63
CA VAL A 307 -37.34 -25.48 8.21
C VAL A 307 -37.63 -25.63 6.72
N GLN A 308 -36.59 -25.76 5.92
CA GLN A 308 -36.69 -25.86 4.46
C GLN A 308 -35.73 -26.92 3.94
N ILE A 309 -36.09 -27.51 2.81
CA ILE A 309 -35.22 -28.44 2.10
C ILE A 309 -34.30 -27.62 1.22
N SER A 310 -33.03 -27.97 1.20
CA SER A 310 -32.02 -27.29 0.38
C SER A 310 -31.22 -28.30 -0.42
N SER A 311 -30.86 -27.94 -1.65
CA SER A 311 -29.98 -28.72 -2.54
C SER A 311 -28.49 -28.44 -2.31
N ARG A 312 -28.14 -27.66 -1.27
CA ARG A 312 -26.74 -27.30 -0.96
C ARG A 312 -25.95 -28.38 -0.22
N LEU A 313 -26.64 -29.38 0.31
CA LEU A 313 -26.04 -30.51 1.03
C LEU A 313 -26.11 -31.75 0.14
N SER A 314 -25.13 -32.63 0.29
CA SER A 314 -25.01 -33.90 -0.43
C SER A 314 -25.03 -35.08 0.55
N THR A 315 -24.11 -35.08 1.54
CA THR A 315 -23.96 -36.16 2.51
C THR A 315 -24.51 -35.81 3.88
N SER A 316 -24.49 -34.53 4.25
CA SER A 316 -25.02 -34.07 5.53
C SER A 316 -26.55 -34.09 5.56
N PRO A 317 -27.19 -34.62 6.62
CA PRO A 317 -28.65 -34.74 6.69
C PRO A 317 -29.37 -33.39 6.89
N CYS A 318 -28.74 -32.45 7.60
CA CYS A 318 -29.27 -31.10 7.79
C CYS A 318 -28.15 -30.15 8.25
N VAL A 319 -28.37 -28.84 8.11
CA VAL A 319 -27.47 -27.79 8.60
C VAL A 319 -28.28 -26.60 9.11
N LEU A 320 -27.77 -25.90 10.12
CA LEU A 320 -28.34 -24.63 10.57
C LEU A 320 -27.75 -23.50 9.72
N VAL A 321 -28.60 -22.70 9.08
CA VAL A 321 -28.18 -21.56 8.26
C VAL A 321 -28.46 -20.25 8.99
N SER A 322 -27.60 -19.26 8.79
CA SER A 322 -27.86 -17.89 9.24
C SER A 322 -28.86 -17.23 8.29
N GLY A 323 -29.69 -16.33 8.83
CA GLY A 323 -30.59 -15.52 8.00
C GLY A 323 -29.82 -14.67 6.99
N LYS A 324 -30.47 -14.32 5.88
CA LYS A 324 -29.86 -13.48 4.83
C LYS A 324 -29.34 -12.16 5.41
N PHE A 325 -30.17 -11.51 6.21
CA PHE A 325 -29.84 -10.27 6.90
C PHE A 325 -29.44 -10.55 8.35
N GLY A 326 -28.51 -9.74 8.86
CA GLY A 326 -28.00 -9.88 10.22
C GLY A 326 -26.65 -10.58 10.29
N TRP A 327 -26.25 -10.88 11.53
CA TRP A 327 -24.98 -11.50 11.87
C TRP A 327 -24.97 -12.98 11.48
N SER A 328 -23.81 -13.46 11.05
CA SER A 328 -23.56 -14.90 10.93
C SER A 328 -23.42 -15.52 12.32
N ALA A 329 -23.54 -16.84 12.41
CA ALA A 329 -23.26 -17.57 13.65
C ALA A 329 -21.80 -17.40 14.14
N ASN A 330 -20.86 -17.06 13.24
CA ASN A 330 -19.48 -16.77 13.62
C ASN A 330 -19.35 -15.36 14.23
N MET A 331 -20.03 -14.37 13.65
CA MET A 331 -20.05 -12.99 14.16
C MET A 331 -20.80 -12.83 15.50
N GLU A 332 -21.83 -13.65 15.74
CA GLU A 332 -22.60 -13.62 17.00
C GLU A 332 -21.79 -14.16 18.19
N ARG A 333 -20.83 -15.05 17.92
CA ARG A 333 -19.95 -15.65 18.91
C ARG A 333 -18.85 -14.69 19.32
#